data_AF-A0A5A7N4C8-F1
#
_entry.id   AF-A0A5A7N4C8-F1
#
_cell.length_a   1.000
_cell.length_b   1.000
_cell.length_c   1.000
_cell.angle_alpha   90.00
_cell.angle_beta   90.00
_cell.angle_gamma   90.00
#
_symmetry.space_group_name_H-M   'P 1'
#
loop_
_entity.id
_entity.type
_entity.pdbx_description
1 polymer ?
#
loop_
_entity_poly.entity_id
_entity_poly.type
_entity_poly.pdbx_seq_one_letter_code
_entity_poly.pdbx_strand_id
1 'polypeptide(L)'
;MERLAEFASARHCRIWLSVLPGSYCYPGRPLFSHSADELSEEDTQHLSFAFTIGKVRNYDQDPRFGVIVLSEIASRALSPSVNDPGTAIEVLGRIVSVLLEYDPEQQKEPKYPDLFVPPIKPIELLEDAFLPIARDGAGLIEVQIRLQKSLQALRIAAPDIYGKAALIISAKALDHAKIALAHPEEKALLDSLAQDISD
;
A
#
# COMPACT_ATOMS: atom_id res chain seq x y z
N MET A 1 -17.41 5.63 -11.04
CA MET A 1 -17.19 7.06 -10.75
C MET A 1 -18.17 7.96 -11.47
N GLU A 2 -18.34 7.87 -12.80
CA GLU A 2 -19.23 8.74 -13.58
C GLU A 2 -20.67 8.80 -13.06
N ARG A 3 -21.33 7.65 -12.85
CA ARG A 3 -22.69 7.58 -12.25
C ARG A 3 -22.83 8.29 -10.90
N LEU A 4 -21.80 8.20 -10.05
CA LEU A 4 -21.80 8.88 -8.75
C LEU A 4 -21.68 10.40 -8.94
N ALA A 5 -20.85 10.85 -9.89
CA ALA A 5 -20.65 12.26 -10.17
C ALA A 5 -21.89 12.90 -10.80
N GLU A 6 -22.57 12.19 -11.71
CA GLU A 6 -23.84 12.62 -12.29
C GLU A 6 -24.90 12.81 -11.20
N PHE A 7 -25.01 11.84 -10.28
CA PHE A 7 -25.94 11.93 -9.15
C PHE A 7 -25.60 13.12 -8.24
N ALA A 8 -24.33 13.26 -7.85
CA ALA A 8 -23.84 14.35 -7.01
C ALA A 8 -24.15 15.73 -7.62
N SER A 9 -23.88 15.90 -8.92
CA SER A 9 -24.17 17.13 -9.64
C SER A 9 -25.67 17.41 -9.75
N ALA A 10 -26.50 16.39 -10.03
CA ALA A 10 -27.94 16.55 -10.19
C ALA A 10 -28.65 16.91 -8.87
N ARG A 11 -28.11 16.44 -7.74
CA ARG A 11 -28.65 16.69 -6.40
C ARG A 11 -27.91 17.78 -5.63
N HIS A 12 -26.94 18.45 -6.27
CA HIS A 12 -26.07 19.46 -5.64
C HIS A 12 -25.50 18.99 -4.29
N CYS A 13 -25.09 17.72 -4.23
CA CYS A 13 -24.59 17.09 -3.03
C CYS A 13 -23.19 16.53 -3.25
N ARG A 14 -22.49 16.25 -2.14
CA ARG A 14 -21.17 15.61 -2.15
C ARG A 14 -21.30 14.17 -1.74
N ILE A 15 -20.44 13.33 -2.30
CA ILE A 15 -20.36 11.90 -1.98
C ILE A 15 -18.94 11.58 -1.51
N TRP A 16 -18.82 10.97 -0.35
CA TRP A 16 -17.55 10.43 0.18
C TRP A 16 -17.58 8.92 0.08
N LEU A 17 -16.68 8.35 -0.72
CA LEU A 17 -16.47 6.92 -0.71
C LEU A 17 -15.87 6.48 0.63
N SER A 18 -16.44 5.44 1.21
CA SER A 18 -15.94 4.84 2.46
C SER A 18 -14.92 3.73 2.20
N VAL A 19 -14.79 3.30 0.95
CA VAL A 19 -13.93 2.20 0.53
C VAL A 19 -13.14 2.56 -0.73
N LEU A 20 -11.92 2.06 -0.81
CA LEU A 20 -11.12 2.07 -2.04
C LEU A 20 -11.42 0.82 -2.87
N PRO A 21 -11.24 0.85 -4.20
CA PRO A 21 -11.21 -0.37 -4.99
C PRO A 21 -10.25 -1.41 -4.38
N GLY A 22 -10.64 -2.69 -4.43
CA GLY A 22 -9.89 -3.77 -3.78
C GLY A 22 -10.20 -3.97 -2.29
N SER A 23 -10.98 -3.08 -1.66
CA SER A 23 -11.43 -3.24 -0.28
C SER A 23 -12.33 -4.47 -0.11
N TYR A 24 -12.10 -5.24 0.96
CA TYR A 24 -12.95 -6.37 1.32
C TYR A 24 -14.34 -5.90 1.78
N CYS A 25 -15.40 -6.25 1.04
CA CYS A 25 -16.77 -5.85 1.36
C CYS A 25 -17.51 -6.98 2.09
N TYR A 26 -18.33 -6.63 3.09
CA TYR A 26 -19.17 -7.56 3.85
C TYR A 26 -20.52 -6.90 4.19
N PRO A 27 -21.58 -7.67 4.48
CA PRO A 27 -22.87 -7.11 4.85
C PRO A 27 -22.76 -6.14 6.02
N GLY A 28 -23.30 -4.93 5.87
CA GLY A 28 -23.21 -3.87 6.87
C GLY A 28 -21.97 -2.97 6.76
N ARG A 29 -21.03 -3.23 5.84
CA ARG A 29 -19.96 -2.29 5.52
C ARG A 29 -20.50 -1.14 4.65
N PRO A 30 -20.45 0.13 5.11
CA PRO A 30 -20.85 1.25 4.28
C PRO A 30 -19.90 1.43 3.09
N LEU A 31 -20.46 1.73 1.91
CA LEU A 31 -19.69 1.97 0.67
C LEU A 31 -19.44 3.46 0.43
N PHE A 32 -20.37 4.31 0.83
CA PHE A 32 -20.28 5.76 0.73
C PHE A 32 -21.12 6.45 1.80
N SER A 33 -20.88 7.75 2.00
CA SER A 33 -21.75 8.70 2.67
C SER A 33 -22.02 9.89 1.75
N HIS A 34 -23.10 10.64 2.02
CA HIS A 34 -23.52 11.77 1.19
C HIS A 34 -23.92 12.98 2.04
N SER A 35 -23.95 14.17 1.42
CA SER A 35 -24.46 15.39 2.04
C SER A 35 -25.89 15.76 1.62
N ALA A 36 -26.56 14.92 0.82
CA ALA A 36 -27.97 15.16 0.47
C ALA A 36 -28.86 15.05 1.71
N ASP A 37 -29.90 15.88 1.77
CA ASP A 37 -30.85 15.93 2.90
C ASP A 37 -31.56 14.58 3.11
N GLU A 38 -32.00 13.95 2.01
CA GLU A 38 -32.62 12.63 2.02
C GLU A 38 -32.32 11.90 0.71
N LEU A 39 -32.17 10.57 0.78
CA LEU A 39 -32.12 9.69 -0.39
C LEU A 39 -33.38 8.84 -0.40
N SER A 40 -34.08 8.81 -1.54
CA SER A 40 -35.15 7.85 -1.72
C SER A 40 -34.60 6.42 -1.84
N GLU A 41 -35.47 5.42 -1.74
CA GLU A 41 -35.09 4.02 -1.99
C GLU A 41 -34.59 3.82 -3.43
N GLU A 42 -35.19 4.54 -4.39
CA GLU A 42 -34.76 4.54 -5.80
C GLU A 42 -33.37 5.16 -5.97
N ASP A 43 -33.08 6.28 -5.28
CA ASP A 43 -31.76 6.91 -5.30
C ASP A 43 -30.70 5.97 -4.73
N THR A 44 -31.02 5.30 -3.63
CA THR A 44 -30.13 4.34 -2.97
C THR A 44 -29.86 3.15 -3.89
N GLN A 45 -30.89 2.62 -4.54
CA GLN A 45 -30.75 1.54 -5.50
C GLN A 45 -29.91 1.98 -6.71
N HIS A 46 -30.15 3.18 -7.25
CA HIS A 46 -29.39 3.74 -8.36
C HIS A 46 -27.90 3.87 -8.03
N LEU A 47 -27.57 4.44 -6.88
CA LEU A 47 -26.20 4.59 -6.38
C LEU A 47 -25.55 3.24 -6.11
N SER A 48 -26.30 2.23 -5.65
CA SER A 48 -25.75 0.88 -5.43
C SER A 48 -25.20 0.25 -6.71
N PHE A 49 -25.84 0.51 -7.86
CA PHE A 49 -25.37 0.04 -9.18
C PHE A 49 -24.12 0.76 -9.69
N ALA A 50 -23.62 1.77 -8.99
CA ALA A 50 -22.32 2.37 -9.28
C ALA A 50 -21.14 1.58 -8.68
N PHE A 51 -21.41 0.58 -7.85
CA PHE A 51 -20.39 -0.27 -7.22
C PHE A 51 -20.41 -1.68 -7.81
N THR A 52 -19.22 -2.22 -8.09
CA THR A 52 -19.04 -3.61 -8.51
C THR A 52 -18.33 -4.37 -7.40
N ILE A 53 -19.01 -5.39 -6.85
CA ILE A 53 -18.43 -6.28 -5.83
C ILE A 53 -18.11 -7.61 -6.52
N GLY A 54 -16.83 -7.82 -6.81
CA GLY A 54 -16.31 -9.03 -7.43
C GLY A 54 -15.72 -10.04 -6.43
N LYS A 55 -15.39 -11.24 -6.90
CA LYS A 55 -14.71 -12.29 -6.12
C LYS A 55 -13.19 -12.08 -5.99
N VAL A 56 -12.60 -11.29 -6.91
CA VAL A 56 -11.15 -11.04 -7.00
C VAL A 56 -10.87 -9.56 -7.22
N ARG A 57 -9.66 -9.13 -6.85
CA ARG A 57 -9.17 -7.76 -7.10
C ARG A 57 -8.77 -7.58 -8.56
N ASN A 58 -8.83 -6.34 -9.06
CA ASN A 58 -8.35 -5.96 -10.39
C ASN A 58 -7.25 -4.89 -10.28
N TYR A 59 -6.19 -5.05 -11.08
CA TYR A 59 -5.07 -4.11 -11.20
C TYR A 59 -5.48 -2.74 -11.70
N ASP A 60 -6.43 -2.65 -12.65
CA ASP A 60 -6.80 -1.37 -13.28
C ASP A 60 -7.45 -0.38 -12.31
N GLN A 61 -7.90 -0.86 -11.15
CA GLN A 61 -8.68 -0.09 -10.19
C GLN A 61 -8.04 -0.04 -8.80
N ASP A 62 -7.27 -1.07 -8.40
CA ASP A 62 -6.57 -1.13 -7.11
C ASP A 62 -5.04 -0.91 -7.30
N PRO A 63 -4.54 0.33 -7.11
CA PRO A 63 -3.12 0.62 -7.23
C PRO A 63 -2.26 -0.10 -6.18
N ARG A 64 -2.83 -0.53 -5.04
CA ARG A 64 -2.08 -1.32 -4.04
C ARG A 64 -1.89 -2.76 -4.51
N PHE A 65 -2.77 -3.28 -5.35
CA PHE A 65 -2.73 -4.68 -5.75
C PHE A 65 -1.45 -5.05 -6.51
N GLY A 66 -0.93 -4.15 -7.35
CA GLY A 66 0.36 -4.37 -8.02
C GLY A 66 1.52 -4.56 -7.04
N VAL A 67 1.57 -3.76 -5.98
CA VAL A 67 2.60 -3.85 -4.95
C VAL A 67 2.45 -5.11 -4.10
N ILE A 68 1.21 -5.50 -3.77
CA ILE A 68 0.91 -6.77 -3.09
C ILE A 68 1.42 -7.95 -3.91
N VAL A 69 1.15 -7.96 -5.21
CA VAL A 69 1.58 -9.05 -6.11
C VAL A 69 3.09 -9.12 -6.22
N LEU A 70 3.79 -7.98 -6.28
CA LEU A 70 5.25 -7.96 -6.19
C LEU A 70 5.73 -8.59 -4.88
N SER A 71 5.16 -8.20 -3.74
CA SER A 71 5.51 -8.81 -2.45
C SER A 71 5.22 -10.32 -2.41
N GLU A 72 4.13 -10.79 -3.00
CA GLU A 72 3.82 -12.22 -3.08
C GLU A 72 4.83 -13.00 -3.93
N ILE A 73 5.35 -12.40 -5.01
CA ILE A 73 6.42 -12.99 -5.83
C ILE A 73 7.70 -13.14 -5.00
N ALA A 74 8.10 -12.10 -4.27
CA ALA A 74 9.25 -12.16 -3.38
C ALA A 74 9.06 -13.22 -2.27
N SER A 75 7.91 -13.21 -1.59
CA SER A 75 7.58 -14.22 -0.57
C SER A 75 7.61 -15.65 -1.13
N ARG A 76 7.13 -15.86 -2.36
CA ARG A 76 7.19 -17.18 -3.01
C ARG A 76 8.63 -17.60 -3.31
N ALA A 77 9.48 -16.68 -3.76
CA ALA A 77 10.90 -16.94 -3.99
C ALA A 77 11.63 -17.30 -2.68
N LEU A 78 11.27 -16.65 -1.57
CA LEU A 78 11.83 -16.90 -0.23
C LEU A 78 11.29 -18.17 0.44
N SER A 79 10.26 -18.81 -0.13
CA SER A 79 9.69 -20.01 0.46
C SER A 79 10.73 -21.14 0.59
N PRO A 80 10.61 -22.05 1.59
CA PRO A 80 11.58 -23.14 1.79
C PRO A 80 11.78 -24.03 0.56
N SER A 81 10.77 -24.12 -0.31
CA SER A 81 10.82 -24.94 -1.53
C SER A 81 11.59 -24.29 -2.68
N VAL A 82 11.68 -22.96 -2.72
CA VAL A 82 12.36 -22.21 -3.80
C VAL A 82 13.71 -21.69 -3.33
N ASN A 83 13.76 -21.05 -2.16
CA ASN A 83 14.96 -20.52 -1.52
C ASN A 83 15.83 -19.66 -2.46
N ASP A 84 15.19 -18.72 -3.16
CA ASP A 84 15.83 -17.77 -4.08
C ASP A 84 15.78 -16.32 -3.52
N PRO A 85 16.75 -15.93 -2.68
CA PRO A 85 16.84 -14.55 -2.18
C PRO A 85 17.13 -13.53 -3.28
N GLY A 86 17.73 -13.94 -4.41
CA GLY A 86 18.07 -13.04 -5.53
C GLY A 86 16.83 -12.40 -6.14
N THR A 87 15.79 -13.21 -6.39
CA THR A 87 14.49 -12.71 -6.87
C THR A 87 13.86 -11.73 -5.87
N ALA A 88 13.91 -12.01 -4.57
CA ALA A 88 13.35 -11.10 -3.56
C ALA A 88 14.07 -9.75 -3.52
N ILE A 89 15.41 -9.75 -3.65
CA ILE A 89 16.23 -8.54 -3.73
C ILE A 89 15.88 -7.70 -4.97
N GLU A 90 15.66 -8.35 -6.12
CA GLU A 90 15.24 -7.68 -7.35
C GLU A 90 13.85 -7.06 -7.21
N VAL A 91 12.90 -7.79 -6.62
CA VAL A 91 11.55 -7.31 -6.33
C VAL A 91 11.57 -6.09 -5.40
N LEU A 92 12.37 -6.09 -4.33
CA LEU A 92 12.52 -4.92 -3.46
C LEU A 92 12.96 -3.68 -4.26
N GLY A 93 13.87 -3.86 -5.23
CA GLY A 93 14.25 -2.79 -6.15
C GLY A 93 13.09 -2.28 -7.01
N ARG A 94 12.29 -3.19 -7.58
CA ARG A 94 11.11 -2.84 -8.39
C ARG A 94 10.05 -2.10 -7.58
N ILE A 95 9.80 -2.53 -6.34
CA ILE A 95 8.89 -1.85 -5.42
C ILE A 95 9.34 -0.41 -5.22
N VAL A 96 10.62 -0.17 -4.94
CA VAL A 96 11.15 1.20 -4.79
C VAL A 96 10.94 2.01 -6.06
N SER A 97 11.28 1.47 -7.23
CA SER A 97 11.08 2.17 -8.51
C SER A 97 9.63 2.59 -8.72
N VAL A 98 8.67 1.67 -8.53
CA VAL A 98 7.23 1.95 -8.70
C VAL A 98 6.76 3.03 -7.71
N LEU A 99 7.20 2.96 -6.45
CA LEU A 99 6.78 3.93 -5.44
C LEU A 99 7.38 5.32 -5.70
N LEU A 100 8.59 5.42 -6.26
CA LEU A 100 9.21 6.70 -6.59
C LEU A 100 8.71 7.33 -7.90
N GLU A 101 7.96 6.59 -8.72
CA GLU A 101 7.22 7.18 -9.86
C GLU A 101 6.00 7.99 -9.41
N TYR A 102 5.54 7.82 -8.16
CA TYR A 102 4.41 8.57 -7.63
C TYR A 102 4.81 10.01 -7.28
N ASP A 103 4.28 10.96 -8.05
CA ASP A 103 4.45 12.39 -7.83
C ASP A 103 3.10 13.04 -7.42
N PRO A 104 2.94 13.44 -6.15
CA PRO A 104 1.71 14.09 -5.69
C PRO A 104 1.55 15.52 -6.25
N GLU A 105 2.62 16.18 -6.72
CA GLU A 105 2.53 17.55 -7.26
C GLU A 105 2.02 17.58 -8.71
N GLN A 106 2.03 16.45 -9.41
CA GLN A 106 1.41 16.31 -10.74
C GLN A 106 -0.12 16.28 -10.72
N GLN A 107 -0.76 16.55 -9.57
CA GLN A 107 -2.21 16.57 -9.45
C GLN A 107 -2.84 17.68 -10.31
N LYS A 108 -3.48 17.23 -11.40
CA LYS A 108 -4.38 18.04 -12.22
C LYS A 108 -5.68 18.30 -11.46
N GLU A 109 -6.46 19.29 -11.91
CA GLU A 109 -7.81 19.51 -11.41
C GLU A 109 -8.62 18.20 -11.39
N PRO A 110 -9.33 17.90 -10.29
CA PRO A 110 -10.03 16.63 -10.15
C PRO A 110 -11.15 16.54 -11.19
N LYS A 111 -11.19 15.43 -11.94
CA LYS A 111 -12.24 15.17 -12.95
C LYS A 111 -13.66 15.18 -12.34
N TYR A 112 -13.80 14.83 -11.07
CA TYR A 112 -15.08 14.76 -10.35
C TYR A 112 -14.96 15.52 -9.01
N PRO A 113 -15.24 16.82 -8.95
CA PRO A 113 -14.97 17.66 -7.77
C PRO A 113 -15.88 17.36 -6.56
N ASP A 114 -17.07 16.81 -6.78
CA ASP A 114 -18.02 16.46 -5.72
C ASP A 114 -17.85 15.03 -5.17
N LEU A 115 -16.88 14.28 -5.70
CA LEU A 115 -16.56 12.93 -5.26
C LEU A 115 -15.25 12.94 -4.46
N PHE A 116 -15.33 12.44 -3.24
CA PHE A 116 -14.19 12.34 -2.34
C PHE A 116 -13.87 10.86 -2.12
N VAL A 117 -12.59 10.51 -2.20
CA VAL A 117 -12.10 9.15 -1.96
C VAL A 117 -11.09 9.13 -0.82
N PRO A 118 -11.00 8.05 -0.04
CA PRO A 118 -9.96 7.92 0.97
C PRO A 118 -8.58 7.99 0.31
N PRO A 119 -7.58 8.67 0.90
CA PRO A 119 -6.24 8.64 0.36
C PRO A 119 -5.60 7.26 0.58
N ILE A 120 -4.70 6.87 -0.32
CA ILE A 120 -3.80 5.74 -0.06
C ILE A 120 -2.79 6.20 0.98
N LYS A 121 -2.80 5.55 2.15
CA LYS A 121 -1.88 5.91 3.22
C LYS A 121 -0.51 5.26 2.95
N PRO A 122 0.59 6.04 2.93
CA PRO A 122 1.93 5.49 2.73
C PRO A 122 2.26 4.35 3.69
N ILE A 123 1.83 4.43 4.95
CA ILE A 123 2.05 3.35 5.92
C ILE A 123 1.42 2.03 5.48
N GLU A 124 0.15 2.03 5.08
CA GLU A 124 -0.54 0.81 4.67
C GLU A 124 0.06 0.23 3.37
N LEU A 125 0.52 1.10 2.47
CA LEU A 125 1.19 0.70 1.24
C LEU A 125 2.56 0.06 1.50
N LEU A 126 3.37 0.63 2.40
CA LEU A 126 4.67 0.04 2.75
C LEU A 126 4.52 -1.23 3.60
N GLU A 127 3.48 -1.33 4.43
CA GLU A 127 3.16 -2.57 5.15
C GLU A 127 2.90 -3.72 4.17
N ASP A 128 2.04 -3.50 3.16
CA ASP A 128 1.74 -4.48 2.11
C ASP A 128 2.99 -4.87 1.32
N ALA A 129 3.89 -3.91 1.08
CA ALA A 129 5.05 -4.09 0.20
C ALA A 129 6.23 -4.80 0.86
N PHE A 130 6.53 -4.48 2.12
CA PHE A 130 7.79 -4.83 2.76
C PHE A 130 7.65 -5.86 3.89
N LEU A 131 6.56 -5.85 4.66
CA LEU A 131 6.46 -6.73 5.83
C LEU A 131 6.37 -8.22 5.48
N PRO A 132 5.67 -8.66 4.42
CA PRO A 132 5.70 -10.07 4.03
C PRO A 132 7.12 -10.53 3.68
N ILE A 133 7.87 -9.71 2.94
CA ILE A 133 9.27 -9.98 2.58
C ILE A 133 10.16 -9.97 3.83
N ALA A 134 9.95 -9.02 4.75
CA ALA A 134 10.71 -8.91 5.99
C ALA A 134 10.54 -10.17 6.85
N ARG A 135 9.29 -10.67 6.95
CA ARG A 135 8.96 -11.88 7.70
C ARG A 135 9.54 -13.13 7.04
N ASP A 136 9.31 -13.31 5.74
CA ASP A 136 9.68 -14.54 5.05
C ASP A 136 11.20 -14.62 4.81
N GLY A 137 11.87 -13.48 4.64
CA GLY A 137 13.32 -13.35 4.51
C GLY A 137 14.03 -12.99 5.81
N ALA A 138 13.39 -13.15 6.98
CA ALA A 138 13.92 -12.67 8.26
C ALA A 138 15.32 -13.24 8.59
N GLY A 139 15.57 -14.50 8.25
CA GLY A 139 16.84 -15.18 8.48
C GLY A 139 17.89 -15.02 7.38
N LEU A 140 17.62 -14.23 6.33
CA LEU A 140 18.51 -14.05 5.19
C LEU A 140 19.08 -12.63 5.20
N ILE A 141 20.34 -12.52 5.60
CA ILE A 141 20.98 -11.22 5.86
C ILE A 141 21.02 -10.33 4.60
N GLU A 142 21.27 -10.90 3.43
CA GLU A 142 21.31 -10.17 2.16
C GLU A 142 19.95 -9.55 1.79
N VAL A 143 18.84 -10.22 2.15
CA VAL A 143 17.48 -9.70 1.95
C VAL A 143 17.22 -8.56 2.93
N GLN A 144 17.60 -8.72 4.20
CA GLN A 144 17.40 -7.68 5.22
C GLN A 144 18.22 -6.42 4.92
N ILE A 145 19.48 -6.55 4.48
CA ILE A 145 20.30 -5.41 4.05
C ILE A 145 19.62 -4.68 2.90
N ARG A 146 19.14 -5.41 1.87
CA ARG A 146 18.45 -4.79 0.74
C ARG A 146 17.16 -4.11 1.18
N LEU A 147 16.41 -4.72 2.08
CA LEU A 147 15.16 -4.19 2.60
C LEU A 147 15.38 -2.86 3.32
N GLN A 148 16.35 -2.80 4.25
CA GLN A 148 16.68 -1.56 4.96
C GLN A 148 17.12 -0.45 3.99
N LYS A 149 18.02 -0.76 3.05
CA LYS A 149 18.44 0.19 2.01
C LYS A 149 17.30 0.67 1.11
N SER A 150 16.31 -0.18 0.85
CA SER A 150 15.13 0.17 0.04
C SER A 150 14.23 1.16 0.78
N LEU A 151 14.01 0.95 2.07
CA LEU A 151 13.28 1.90 2.93
C LEU A 151 14.04 3.22 3.09
N GLN A 152 15.37 3.17 3.21
CA GLN A 152 16.22 4.36 3.22
C GLN A 152 16.06 5.18 1.94
N ALA A 153 16.11 4.52 0.77
CA ALA A 153 15.96 5.17 -0.52
C ALA A 153 14.61 5.89 -0.64
N LEU A 154 13.52 5.26 -0.19
CA LEU A 154 12.19 5.88 -0.18
C LEU A 154 12.13 7.10 0.75
N ARG A 155 12.71 7.02 1.95
CA ARG A 155 12.79 8.16 2.87
C ARG A 155 13.59 9.32 2.29
N ILE A 156 14.76 9.05 1.68
CA ILE A 156 15.62 10.10 1.13
C ILE A 156 14.98 10.75 -0.09
N ALA A 157 14.42 9.95 -1.00
CA ALA A 157 13.91 10.46 -2.27
C ALA A 157 12.56 11.17 -2.13
N ALA A 158 11.70 10.74 -1.19
CA ALA A 158 10.40 11.38 -0.96
C ALA A 158 10.06 11.41 0.55
N PRO A 159 10.78 12.25 1.34
CA PRO A 159 10.67 12.28 2.80
C PRO A 159 9.27 12.66 3.29
N ASP A 160 8.59 13.58 2.60
CA ASP A 160 7.25 14.03 2.99
C ASP A 160 6.16 12.97 2.76
N ILE A 161 6.40 12.04 1.83
CA ILE A 161 5.47 10.95 1.51
C ILE A 161 5.79 9.72 2.37
N TYR A 162 7.04 9.25 2.30
CA TYR A 162 7.42 7.95 2.85
C TYR A 162 8.20 8.03 4.17
N GLY A 163 8.75 9.17 4.56
CA GLY A 163 9.73 9.26 5.65
C GLY A 163 9.27 8.62 6.96
N LYS A 164 8.10 9.04 7.49
CA LYS A 164 7.55 8.46 8.73
C LYS A 164 7.20 6.99 8.58
N ALA A 165 6.62 6.60 7.44
CA ALA A 165 6.22 5.23 7.19
C ALA A 165 7.44 4.30 7.08
N ALA A 166 8.48 4.72 6.35
CA ALA A 166 9.71 3.98 6.16
C ALA A 166 10.42 3.68 7.48
N LEU A 167 10.45 4.65 8.41
CA LEU A 167 10.99 4.44 9.77
C LEU A 167 10.24 3.35 10.54
N ILE A 168 8.90 3.41 10.52
CA ILE A 168 8.06 2.43 11.22
C ILE A 168 8.27 1.03 10.64
N ILE A 169 8.31 0.91 9.31
CA ILE A 169 8.49 -0.38 8.63
C ILE A 169 9.91 -0.91 8.80
N SER A 170 10.91 -0.04 8.79
CA SER A 170 12.31 -0.39 9.05
C SER A 170 12.46 -1.03 10.44
N ALA A 171 11.87 -0.42 11.46
CA ALA A 171 11.88 -0.94 12.83
C ALA A 171 11.18 -2.30 12.92
N LYS A 172 9.97 -2.44 12.35
CA LYS A 172 9.25 -3.73 12.33
C LYS A 172 10.05 -4.83 11.61
N ALA A 173 10.69 -4.51 10.48
CA ALA A 173 11.50 -5.46 9.74
C ALA A 173 12.76 -5.87 10.53
N LEU A 174 13.41 -4.92 11.20
CA LEU A 174 14.53 -5.18 12.09
C LEU A 174 14.16 -6.12 13.23
N ASP A 175 12.97 -5.95 13.84
CA ASP A 175 12.48 -6.85 14.88
C ASP A 175 12.35 -8.29 14.38
N HIS A 176 11.78 -8.50 13.17
CA HIS A 176 11.73 -9.81 12.54
C HIS A 176 13.13 -10.41 12.32
N ALA A 177 14.06 -9.62 11.77
CA ALA A 177 15.42 -10.06 11.50
C ALA A 177 16.18 -10.44 12.78
N LYS A 178 16.05 -9.66 13.85
CA LYS A 178 16.73 -9.92 15.14
C LYS A 178 16.29 -11.22 15.79
N ILE A 179 15.04 -11.63 15.59
CA ILE A 179 14.51 -12.91 16.08
C ILE A 179 15.11 -14.07 15.28
N ALA A 180 15.22 -13.93 13.95
CA ALA A 180 15.59 -15.02 13.06
C ALA A 180 17.10 -15.21 12.85
N LEU A 181 17.88 -14.12 12.84
CA LEU A 181 19.34 -14.19 12.62
C LEU A 181 20.06 -14.77 13.84
N ALA A 182 21.07 -15.59 13.58
CA ALA A 182 21.86 -16.22 14.63
C ALA A 182 23.07 -15.38 15.05
N HIS A 183 23.72 -14.72 14.10
CA HIS A 183 25.01 -14.06 14.34
C HIS A 183 24.84 -12.64 14.91
N PRO A 184 25.48 -12.31 16.04
CA PRO A 184 25.42 -10.97 16.63
C PRO A 184 25.94 -9.87 15.70
N GLU A 185 26.95 -10.16 14.88
CA GLU A 185 27.53 -9.21 13.92
C GLU A 185 26.53 -8.78 12.84
N GLU A 186 25.71 -9.73 12.35
CA GLU A 186 24.65 -9.44 11.38
C GLU A 186 23.56 -8.55 12.00
N LYS A 187 23.20 -8.79 13.26
CA LYS A 187 22.24 -7.96 13.99
C LYS A 187 22.77 -6.53 14.17
N ALA A 188 24.03 -6.40 14.58
CA ALA A 188 24.69 -5.11 14.77
C ALA A 188 24.80 -4.32 13.44
N LEU A 189 25.06 -5.01 12.32
CA LEU A 189 25.04 -4.39 11.00
C LEU A 189 23.64 -3.84 10.65
N LEU A 190 22.59 -4.63 10.89
CA LEU A 190 21.22 -4.19 10.63
C LEU A 190 20.78 -3.05 11.56
N ASP A 191 21.24 -3.04 12.82
CA ASP A 191 21.04 -1.92 13.74
C ASP A 191 21.64 -0.62 13.18
N SER A 192 22.88 -0.68 12.69
CA SER A 192 23.53 0.47 12.04
C SER A 192 22.72 0.95 10.83
N LEU A 193 22.29 0.03 9.96
CA LEU A 193 21.52 0.39 8.76
C LEU A 193 20.16 0.98 9.10
N ALA A 194 19.49 0.50 10.15
CA ALA A 194 18.22 1.06 10.61
C ALA A 194 18.40 2.46 11.25
N GLN A 195 19.54 2.68 11.92
CA GLN A 195 19.91 3.99 12.44
C GLN A 195 20.18 4.99 11.30
N ASP A 196 20.84 4.57 10.22
CA ASP A 196 21.08 5.39 9.03
C ASP A 196 19.78 5.79 8.29
N ILE A 197 18.67 5.08 8.56
CA ILE A 197 17.35 5.49 8.08
C ILE A 197 16.74 6.53 9.01
N SER A 198 17.12 6.58 10.28
CA SER A 198 16.61 7.55 11.26
C SER A 198 17.29 8.92 11.15
N ASP A 199 18.60 8.92 10.86
CA ASP A 199 19.43 10.11 10.65
C ASP A 199 19.13 10.78 9.30
#